data_AF-A0A1H7L3X0-F1
#
_entry.id   AF-A0A1H7L3X0-F1
#
_cell.length_a   1.000
_cell.length_b   1.000
_cell.length_c   1.000
_cell.angle_alpha   90.00
_cell.angle_beta   90.00
_cell.angle_gamma   90.00
#
_symmetry.space_group_name_H-M   'P 1'
#
loop_
_entity.id
_entity.type
_entity.pdbx_description
1 polymer ?
#
loop_
_entity_poly.entity_id
_entity_poly.type
_entity_poly.pdbx_seq_one_letter_code
_entity_poly.pdbx_strand_id
1 'polypeptide(L)' 'MIEPSLENGLRERSQVMVDKPVTLMRSRVSGSIGRLTAAEMARVTAGLAFVIGVAD' A
#
# COMPACT_ATOMS: atom_id res chain seq x y z
N MET A 1 5.16 -8.84 -1.28
CA MET A 1 5.83 -8.75 0.04
C MET A 1 6.67 -7.48 0.09
N ILE A 2 6.70 -6.84 1.25
CA ILE A 2 7.49 -5.64 1.55
C ILE A 2 8.31 -5.93 2.81
N GLU A 3 9.60 -5.64 2.76
CA GLU A 3 10.53 -5.83 3.88
C GLU A 3 10.53 -4.57 4.77
N PRO A 4 10.64 -4.69 6.10
CA PRO A 4 10.75 -3.53 6.97
C PRO A 4 11.98 -2.69 6.69
N SER A 5 11.79 -1.37 6.71
CA SER A 5 12.86 -0.39 6.59
C SER A 5 12.55 0.83 7.45
N LEU A 6 13.57 1.64 7.73
CA LEU A 6 13.39 2.92 8.43
C LEU A 6 12.47 3.88 7.66
N GLU A 7 12.46 3.80 6.33
CA GLU A 7 11.66 4.69 5.48
C GLU A 7 10.18 4.30 5.48
N ASN A 8 9.87 2.99 5.45
CA ASN A 8 8.49 2.52 5.39
C ASN A 8 7.85 2.31 6.76
N GLY A 9 8.65 2.24 7.83
CA GLY A 9 8.19 2.14 9.21
C GLY A 9 7.49 0.83 9.58
N LEU A 10 7.59 -0.19 8.72
CA LEU A 10 7.12 -1.52 9.04
C LEU A 10 8.05 -2.16 10.08
N ARG A 11 7.47 -3.01 10.93
CA ARG A 11 8.21 -3.74 11.98
C ARG A 11 8.50 -5.19 11.60
N GLU A 12 7.78 -5.69 10.61
CA GLU A 12 7.87 -7.05 10.11
C GLU A 12 7.53 -7.09 8.63
N ARG A 13 7.93 -8.17 7.96
CA ARG A 13 7.66 -8.39 6.56
C ARG A 13 6.14 -8.42 6.33
N SER A 14 5.65 -7.55 5.44
CA SER A 14 4.21 -7.26 5.31
C SER A 14 3.72 -7.34 3.86
N GLN A 15 2.40 -7.21 3.69
CA GLN A 15 1.71 -7.24 2.39
C GLN A 15 0.73 -6.06 2.28
N VAL A 16 0.60 -5.50 1.06
CA VAL A 16 -0.51 -4.60 0.71
C VAL A 16 -1.60 -5.44 0.07
N MET A 17 -2.79 -5.46 0.66
CA MET A 17 -3.94 -6.23 0.19
C MET A 17 -4.75 -5.43 -0.83
N VAL A 18 -4.33 -5.46 -2.09
CA VAL A 18 -5.00 -4.71 -3.18
C VAL A 18 -6.39 -5.24 -3.54
N ASP A 19 -6.72 -6.46 -3.11
CA ASP A 19 -8.04 -7.09 -3.23
C ASP A 19 -9.07 -6.58 -2.22
N LYS A 20 -8.64 -5.83 -1.19
CA LYS A 20 -9.50 -5.33 -0.11
C LYS A 20 -9.42 -3.81 0.05
N PRO A 21 -9.63 -3.01 -1.00
CA PRO A 21 -9.66 -1.57 -0.84
C PRO A 21 -10.85 -1.16 0.04
N VAL A 22 -10.61 -0.27 1.00
CA VAL A 22 -11.66 0.26 1.88
C VAL A 22 -11.64 1.79 1.86
N THR A 23 -12.82 2.40 1.79
CA THR A 23 -12.98 3.84 1.98
C THR A 23 -13.12 4.15 3.46
N LEU A 24 -12.32 5.07 3.98
CA LEU A 24 -12.34 5.50 5.38
C LEU A 24 -12.50 7.02 5.47
N MET A 25 -13.17 7.49 6.53
CA MET A 25 -13.21 8.92 6.86
C MET A 25 -11.81 9.41 7.25
N ARG A 26 -11.44 10.63 6.85
CA ARG A 26 -10.14 11.23 7.18
C ARG A 26 -9.85 11.26 8.68
N SER A 27 -10.88 11.43 9.51
CA SER A 27 -10.77 11.39 10.97
C SER A 27 -10.33 10.04 11.55
N ARG A 28 -10.44 8.94 10.78
CA ARG A 28 -9.95 7.61 11.18
C ARG A 28 -8.49 7.37 10.81
N VAL A 29 -7.87 8.25 10.02
CA VAL A 29 -6.46 8.14 9.63
C VAL A 29 -5.62 8.86 10.67
N SER A 30 -4.74 8.13 11.36
CA SER A 30 -3.80 8.67 12.35
C SER A 30 -2.52 9.20 11.69
N GLY A 31 -1.38 9.13 12.39
CA GLY A 31 -0.08 9.58 11.87
C GLY A 31 0.46 8.69 10.74
N SER A 32 1.36 9.26 9.92
CA SER A 32 2.13 8.49 8.96
C SER A 32 3.14 7.60 9.69
N ILE A 33 3.20 6.31 9.34
CA ILE A 33 4.25 5.40 9.85
C ILE A 33 5.51 5.41 8.98
N GLY A 34 5.41 5.88 7.74
CA GLY A 34 6.48 5.84 6.75
C GLY A 34 5.92 5.91 5.33
N ARG A 35 6.75 5.57 4.34
CA ARG A 35 6.35 5.57 2.93
C ARG A 35 7.01 4.42 2.17
N LEU A 36 6.28 3.87 1.20
CA LEU A 36 6.84 2.93 0.23
C LEU A 36 7.64 3.67 -0.84
N THR A 37 8.66 2.99 -1.36
CA THR A 37 9.44 3.48 -2.49
C THR A 37 8.57 3.65 -3.74
N ALA A 38 9.04 4.43 -4.71
CA ALA A 38 8.33 4.59 -5.99
C ALA A 38 8.13 3.25 -6.71
N ALA A 39 9.13 2.35 -6.68
CA ALA A 39 9.04 1.03 -7.29
C ALA A 39 8.02 0.11 -6.60
N GLU A 40 7.89 0.21 -5.26
CA GLU A 40 6.85 -0.51 -4.52
C GLU A 40 5.46 0.03 -4.83
N MET A 41 5.29 1.36 -4.86
CA MET A 41 4.03 1.99 -5.22
C MET A 41 3.59 1.69 -6.65
N ALA A 42 4.53 1.53 -7.60
CA ALA A 42 4.21 1.09 -8.95
C ALA A 42 3.58 -0.32 -8.96
N ARG A 43 4.09 -1.24 -8.14
CA ARG A 43 3.49 -2.58 -7.99
C ARG A 43 2.11 -2.53 -7.36
N VAL A 44 1.90 -1.67 -6.36
CA VAL A 44 0.57 -1.45 -5.75
C VAL A 44 -0.41 -0.91 -6.78
N THR A 45 0.01 0.06 -7.60
CA THR A 45 -0.82 0.68 -8.64
C THR A 45 -1.25 -0.35 -9.69
N ALA A 46 -0.31 -1.15 -10.21
CA ALA A 46 -0.61 -2.20 -11.18
C ALA A 46 -1.55 -3.27 -10.60
N GLY A 47 -1.31 -3.72 -9.37
CA GLY A 47 -2.17 -4.69 -8.69
C GLY A 47 -3.58 -4.17 -8.44
N LEU A 48 -3.71 -2.90 -8.05
CA LEU A 48 -5.01 -2.26 -7.87
C LEU A 48 -5.75 -2.13 -9.21
N ALA A 49 -5.09 -1.65 -10.27
CA ALA A 49 -5.68 -1.51 -11.60
C ALA A 49 -6.24 -2.84 -12.12
N PHE A 50 -5.49 -3.93 -11.90
CA PHE A 50 -5.94 -5.28 -12.22
C PHE A 50 -7.20 -5.67 -11.43
N VAL A 51 -7.20 -5.49 -10.10
CA VAL A 51 -8.34 -5.86 -9.24
C VAL A 51 -9.61 -5.10 -9.61
N ILE A 52 -9.51 -3.84 -10.02
CA ILE A 52 -10.68 -3.01 -10.36
C ILE A 52 -11.06 -3.07 -11.84
N GLY A 53 -10.36 -3.86 -12.66
CA GLY A 53 -10.68 -4.07 -14.08
C GLY A 53 -10.39 -2.88 -14.99
N VAL A 54 -9.40 -2.05 -14.64
CA VAL A 54 -8.96 -0.90 -15.46
C VAL A 54 -7.55 -1.07 -16.03
N ALA A 55 -6.96 -2.24 -15.83
CA ALA A 55 -5.75 -2.63 -16.54
C ALA A 55 -6.09 -2.92 -18.01
N ASP A 56 -5.23 -2.45 -18.92
CA ASP A 56 -5.34 -2.68 -20.37
C ASP A 56 -5.14 -4.16 -20.76
#